data_AF-A0A950VTW2-F1
#
_entry.id   AF-A0A950VTW2-F1
#
_cell.length_a   1.000
_cell.length_b   1.000
_cell.length_c   1.000
_cell.angle_alpha   90.00
_cell.angle_beta   90.00
_cell.angle_gamma   90.00
#
_symmetry.space_group_name_H-M   'P 1'
#
loop_
_entity.id
_entity.type
_entity.pdbx_description
1 polymer ?
#
loop_
_entity_poly.entity_id
_entity_poly.type
_entity_poly.pdbx_seq_one_letter_code
_entity_poly.pdbx_strand_id
1 'polypeptide(L)'
;SVGPSVDGGYYLIGMRHPHLGVFEDISWSTASVFADTLQRAHALSLNVSTLPTWYDVDDAEHLARLRNELRSSPADLAPHTRAAL
;
A
#
# COMPACT_ATOMS: atom_id res chain seq x y z
N SER A 1 8.21 0.35 7.28
CA SER A 1 7.54 1.35 6.45
C SER A 1 6.17 0.86 6.05
N VAL A 2 5.22 1.76 5.85
CA VAL A 2 3.85 1.43 5.41
C VAL A 2 3.47 2.35 4.25
N GLY A 3 2.94 1.79 3.17
CA GLY A 3 2.45 2.53 2.00
C GLY A 3 0.92 2.59 2.00
N PRO A 4 0.31 3.76 2.27
CA PRO A 4 -1.14 3.87 2.32
C PRO A 4 -1.78 3.69 0.95
N SER A 5 -2.94 3.05 0.91
CA SER A 5 -3.83 3.04 -0.26
C SER A 5 -4.85 4.17 -0.18
N VAL A 6 -5.40 4.57 -1.32
CA VAL A 6 -6.47 5.59 -1.43
C VAL A 6 -7.76 5.14 -0.72
N ASP A 7 -8.00 3.83 -0.60
CA ASP A 7 -9.19 3.27 0.03
C ASP A 7 -9.16 3.27 1.57
N GLY A 8 -8.04 3.69 2.17
CA GLY A 8 -7.81 3.71 3.62
C GLY A 8 -7.07 2.48 4.17
N GLY A 9 -6.74 1.51 3.32
CA GLY A 9 -5.84 0.40 3.60
C GLY A 9 -4.36 0.74 3.33
N TYR A 10 -3.56 -0.29 3.09
CA TYR A 10 -2.17 -0.15 2.67
C TYR A 10 -1.79 -1.22 1.65
N TYR A 11 -1.05 -0.82 0.60
CA TYR A 11 -0.56 -1.74 -0.43
C TYR A 11 0.76 -2.41 -0.03
N LEU A 12 1.45 -1.88 0.99
CA LEU A 12 2.72 -2.43 1.47
C LEU A 12 2.93 -2.17 2.95
N ILE A 13 3.38 -3.18 3.66
CA ILE A 13 4.00 -3.06 4.97
C ILE A 13 5.32 -3.84 5.00
N GLY A 14 6.40 -3.16 5.39
CA GLY A 14 7.73 -3.73 5.48
C GLY A 14 8.33 -3.51 6.86
N MET A 15 8.90 -4.58 7.45
CA MET A 15 9.50 -4.57 8.79
C MET A 15 10.92 -5.14 8.76
N ARG A 16 11.78 -4.68 9.66
CA ARG A 16 13.14 -5.24 9.84
C ARG A 16 13.11 -6.56 10.62
N HIS A 17 12.20 -6.64 11.59
CA HIS A 17 11.90 -7.84 12.36
C HIS A 17 10.38 -8.04 12.38
N PRO A 18 9.90 -9.28 12.49
CA PRO A 18 8.47 -9.52 12.62
C PRO A 18 7.92 -8.88 13.90
N HIS A 19 6.95 -7.98 13.75
CA HIS A 19 6.19 -7.40 14.86
C HIS A 19 4.70 -7.70 14.65
N LEU A 20 4.27 -8.91 15.03
CA LEU A 20 2.90 -9.37 14.76
C LEU A 20 1.83 -8.51 15.48
N GLY A 21 2.18 -7.89 16.61
CA GLY A 21 1.27 -7.04 17.37
C GLY A 21 0.75 -5.81 16.62
N VAL A 22 1.36 -5.41 15.49
CA VAL A 22 0.80 -4.33 14.66
C VAL A 22 -0.48 -4.72 13.94
N PHE A 23 -0.78 -6.02 13.87
CA PHE A 23 -1.96 -6.59 13.21
C PHE A 23 -3.06 -7.00 14.21
N GLU A 24 -2.82 -6.80 15.50
CA GLU A 24 -3.80 -7.11 16.55
C GLU A 24 -4.87 -6.02 16.65
N ASP A 25 -6.12 -6.43 16.83
CA ASP A 25 -7.30 -5.56 16.96
C ASP A 25 -7.43 -4.52 15.83
N ILE A 26 -7.13 -4.92 14.60
CA ILE A 26 -7.36 -4.09 13.41
C ILE A 26 -8.77 -4.32 12.89
N SER A 27 -9.48 -3.24 12.58
CA SER A 27 -10.77 -3.30 11.90
C SER A 27 -10.54 -3.61 10.42
N TRP A 28 -10.33 -4.88 10.08
CA TRP A 28 -10.05 -5.28 8.70
C TRP A 28 -11.21 -4.97 7.74
N SER A 29 -10.87 -4.78 6.47
CA SER A 29 -11.82 -4.45 5.39
C SER A 29 -12.57 -3.12 5.60
N THR A 30 -11.94 -2.16 6.29
CA THR A 30 -12.44 -0.80 6.45
C THR A 30 -11.42 0.22 5.94
N ALA A 31 -11.88 1.46 5.72
CA ALA A 31 -11.00 2.59 5.43
C ALA A 31 -10.14 3.04 6.64
N SER A 32 -10.28 2.41 7.81
CA SER A 32 -9.48 2.73 9.00
C SER A 32 -8.24 1.84 9.14
N VAL A 33 -8.07 0.80 8.31
CA VAL A 33 -6.98 -0.19 8.46
C VAL A 33 -5.61 0.45 8.57
N PHE A 34 -5.29 1.45 7.73
CA PHE A 34 -4.02 2.17 7.81
C PHE A 34 -3.85 2.92 9.13
N ALA A 35 -4.87 3.67 9.56
CA ALA A 35 -4.84 4.45 10.79
C ALA A 35 -4.72 3.54 12.03
N ASP A 36 -5.51 2.46 12.07
CA ASP A 36 -5.49 1.47 13.15
C ASP A 36 -4.10 0.81 13.26
N THR A 37 -3.49 0.47 12.12
CA THR A 37 -2.15 -0.13 12.06
C THR A 37 -1.07 0.84 12.56
N LEU A 38 -1.15 2.13 12.20
CA LEU A 38 -0.22 3.14 12.70
C LEU A 38 -0.38 3.35 14.22
N GLN A 39 -1.62 3.36 14.72
CA GLN A 39 -1.89 3.48 16.15
C GLN A 39 -1.30 2.29 16.92
N ARG A 40 -1.43 1.06 16.40
CA ARG A 40 -0.83 -0.13 17.00
C ARG A 40 0.69 -0.09 16.97
N ALA A 41 1.29 0.29 15.84
CA ALA A 41 2.73 0.44 15.76
C ALA A 41 3.28 1.49 16.75
N HIS A 42 2.58 2.61 16.92
CA HIS A 42 2.94 3.63 17.90
C HIS A 42 2.81 3.13 19.35
N ALA A 43 1.75 2.37 19.66
CA ALA A 43 1.57 1.76 20.98
C ALA A 43 2.71 0.76 21.32
N LEU A 44 3.28 0.11 20.31
CA LEU A 44 4.44 -0.78 20.44
C LEU A 44 5.79 -0.03 20.41
N SER A 45 5.78 1.31 20.44
CA SER A 45 6.98 2.17 20.36
C SER A 45 7.82 1.94 19.10
N LEU A 46 7.18 1.56 17.98
CA LEU A 46 7.86 1.34 16.71
C LEU A 46 7.94 2.64 15.90
N ASN A 47 9.09 2.84 15.25
CA ASN A 47 9.26 3.92 14.29
C ASN A 47 8.70 3.50 12.94
N VAL A 48 7.74 4.28 12.43
CA VAL A 48 7.11 4.03 11.13
C VAL A 48 7.48 5.14 10.14
N SER A 49 7.98 4.74 8.98
CA SER A 49 8.11 5.61 7.81
C SER A 49 6.94 5.36 6.87
N THR A 50 6.24 6.42 6.50
CA THR A 50 5.12 6.36 5.54
C THR A 50 5.67 6.53 4.12
N LEU A 51 5.31 5.62 3.23
CA LEU A 51 5.63 5.70 1.80
C LEU A 51 4.59 6.57 1.07
N PRO A 52 4.83 6.96 -0.19
CA PRO A 52 3.82 7.66 -0.98
C PRO A 52 2.52 6.85 -1.08
N THR A 53 1.39 7.56 -1.00
CA THR A 53 0.07 6.97 -1.24
C THR A 53 -0.02 6.46 -2.67
N TRP A 54 -0.64 5.28 -2.84
CA TRP A 54 -0.92 4.69 -4.15
C TRP A 54 -2.36 4.17 -4.18
N TYR A 55 -2.84 3.75 -5.35
CA TYR A 55 -4.18 3.16 -5.51
C TYR A 55 -4.09 1.65 -5.81
N ASP A 56 -5.05 0.88 -5.32
CA ASP A 56 -5.12 -0.54 -5.67
C ASP A 56 -5.69 -0.73 -7.09
N VAL A 57 -5.29 -1.83 -7.73
CA VAL A 57 -5.65 -2.13 -9.12
C VAL A 57 -6.59 -3.33 -9.14
N ASP A 58 -7.79 -3.14 -8.59
CA ASP A 58 -8.75 -4.22 -8.35
C ASP A 58 -9.93 -4.23 -9.32
N ASP A 59 -10.06 -3.21 -10.16
CA ASP A 59 -11.13 -3.11 -11.16
C ASP A 59 -10.63 -2.62 -12.53
N ALA A 60 -11.54 -2.61 -13.50
CA ALA A 60 -11.24 -2.22 -14.88
C ALA A 60 -10.84 -0.75 -15.01
N GLU A 61 -11.37 0.14 -14.16
CA GLU A 61 -11.07 1.57 -14.20
C GLU A 61 -9.64 1.83 -13.74
N HIS A 62 -9.25 1.27 -12.58
CA HIS A 62 -7.91 1.39 -12.04
C HIS A 62 -6.88 0.70 -12.94
N LEU A 63 -7.25 -0.41 -13.60
CA LEU A 63 -6.40 -1.04 -14.61
C LEU A 63 -6.19 -0.14 -15.83
N ALA A 64 -7.26 0.49 -16.34
CA ALA A 64 -7.16 1.43 -17.46
C ALA A 64 -6.30 2.65 -17.11
N ARG A 65 -6.42 3.15 -15.87
CA ARG A 65 -5.55 4.20 -15.33
C ARG A 65 -4.08 3.79 -15.34
N LEU A 66 -3.75 2.62 -14.76
CA LEU A 66 -2.38 2.10 -14.75
C LEU A 66 -1.79 1.98 -16.17
N ARG A 67 -2.58 1.49 -17.13
CA ARG A 67 -2.16 1.37 -18.54
C ARG A 67 -1.78 2.73 -19.14
N ASN A 68 -2.57 3.77 -18.85
CA ASN A 68 -2.28 5.12 -19.33
C ASN A 68 -1.03 5.72 -18.66
N GLU A 69 -0.87 5.52 -17.35
CA GLU A 69 0.32 5.97 -16.60
C GLU A 69 1.60 5.29 -17.12
N LEU A 70 1.56 3.99 -17.41
CA LEU A 70 2.72 3.30 -17.98
C LEU A 70 3.05 3.81 -19.39
N ARG A 71 2.06 4.12 -20.24
CA ARG A 71 2.31 4.68 -21.59
C ARG A 71 3.04 6.02 -21.55
N SER A 72 2.78 6.85 -20.55
CA SER A 72 3.45 8.15 -20.37
C SER A 72 4.73 8.07 -19.54
N SER A 73 5.02 6.93 -18.92
CA SER A 73 6.21 6.70 -18.09
C SER A 73 7.42 6.18 -18.89
N PRO A 74 8.65 6.31 -18.35
CA PRO A 74 9.85 5.70 -18.93
C PRO A 74 9.68 4.22 -19.28
N ALA A 75 10.31 3.79 -20.38
CA ALA A 75 10.12 2.44 -20.94
C ALA A 75 10.62 1.32 -20.01
N ASP A 76 11.59 1.63 -19.15
CA ASP A 76 12.18 0.74 -18.16
C ASP A 76 11.39 0.67 -16.84
N LEU A 77 10.37 1.50 -16.67
CA LEU A 77 9.49 1.43 -15.50
C LEU A 77 8.58 0.19 -15.60
N ALA A 78 8.62 -0.64 -14.55
CA ALA A 78 7.77 -1.83 -14.38
C ALA A 78 7.71 -2.73 -15.64
N PRO A 79 8.84 -3.24 -16.14
CA PRO A 79 8.92 -3.90 -17.46
C PRO A 79 8.02 -5.14 -17.54
N HIS A 80 7.91 -5.89 -16.45
CA HIS A 80 7.04 -7.07 -16.39
C HIS A 80 5.55 -6.70 -16.40
N THR A 81 5.16 -5.67 -15.65
CA THR A 81 3.78 -5.17 -15.65
C THR A 81 3.41 -4.62 -17.02
N ARG A 82 4.29 -3.85 -17.66
CA ARG A 82 4.08 -3.32 -19.01
C ARG A 82 3.91 -4.43 -20.04
N ALA A 83 4.68 -5.51 -19.97
CA ALA A 83 4.58 -6.63 -20.90
C ALA A 83 3.26 -7.41 -20.79
N ALA A 84 2.56 -7.30 -19.66
CA ALA A 84 1.31 -8.01 -19.40
C ALA A 84 0.04 -7.20 -19.75
N LEU A 85 0.17 -5.92 -20.16
CA LEU A 85 -0.93 -4.95 -20.33
C LEU A 85 -1.06 -4.40 -21.76
#